data_AF-A0A0C1I7T8-F1
#
_entry.id   AF-A0A0C1I7T8-F1
#
_cell.length_a   1.000
_cell.length_b   1.000
_cell.length_c   1.000
_cell.angle_alpha   90.00
_cell.angle_beta   90.00
_cell.angle_gamma   90.00
#
_symmetry.space_group_name_H-M   'P 1'
#
loop_
_entity.id
_entity.type
_entity.pdbx_description
1 polymer ?
#
loop_
_entity_poly.entity_id
_entity_poly.type
_entity_poly.pdbx_seq_one_letter_code
_entity_poly.pdbx_strand_id
1 'polypeptide(L)' 'MRRAAVALLAKQISPPNLSIMQDEGFTVGRVRTELLSGLTVALALVPEAVAFAFVAGVHPLVGLYAAFMVGLITAVFG' A
#
# COMPACT_ATOMS: atom_id res chain seq x y z
N MET A 1 40.52 1.67 12.32
CA MET A 1 39.70 0.61 11.67
C MET A 1 38.19 0.88 11.71
N ARG A 2 37.60 1.38 12.80
CA ARG A 2 36.14 1.66 12.87
C ARG A 2 35.61 2.69 11.87
N ARG A 3 36.43 3.65 11.43
CA ARG A 3 36.04 4.69 10.45
C ARG A 3 35.86 4.16 9.02
N ALA A 4 36.58 3.10 8.64
CA ALA A 4 36.44 2.48 7.32
C ALA A 4 35.12 1.72 7.20
N ALA A 5 34.69 1.04 8.27
CA ALA A 5 33.40 0.36 8.32
C ALA A 5 32.22 1.34 8.19
N VAL A 6 32.30 2.51 8.84
CA VAL A 6 31.27 3.57 8.73
C VAL A 6 31.26 4.19 7.34
N ALA A 7 32.43 4.35 6.70
CA ALA A 7 32.53 4.87 5.34
C ALA A 7 31.98 3.89 4.28
N LEU A 8 32.18 2.57 4.46
CA LEU A 8 31.58 1.55 3.60
C LEU A 8 30.06 1.48 3.77
N LEU A 9 29.56 1.59 5.00
CA LEU A 9 28.13 1.66 5.28
C LEU A 9 27.49 2.90 4.65
N ALA A 10 28.13 4.08 4.76
CA ALA A 10 27.64 5.31 4.15
C ALA A 10 27.56 5.22 2.62
N LYS A 11 28.47 4.50 1.98
CA LYS A 11 28.45 4.26 0.53
C LYS A 11 27.33 3.30 0.09
N GLN A 12 26.83 2.48 1.01
CA GLN A 12 25.73 1.53 0.79
C GLN A 12 24.36 2.15 1.06
N ILE A 13 24.32 3.33 1.71
CA ILE A 13 23.15 4.20 1.80
C ILE A 13 23.09 5.02 0.51
N SER A 14 22.80 4.36 -0.60
CA SER A 14 22.32 5.04 -1.79
C SER A 14 21.04 5.81 -1.39
N PRO A 15 20.84 7.07 -1.85
CA PRO A 15 19.57 7.72 -1.66
C PRO A 15 18.48 6.79 -2.23
N PRO A 16 17.34 6.60 -1.53
CA PRO A 16 16.22 5.88 -2.10
C PRO A 16 15.96 6.53 -3.45
N ASN A 17 15.87 5.73 -4.51
CA ASN A 17 15.66 6.23 -5.84
C ASN A 17 14.30 6.96 -5.84
N LEU A 18 14.29 8.28 -5.66
CA LEU A 18 13.06 9.07 -5.59
C LEU A 18 12.30 9.07 -6.93
N SER A 19 12.82 8.41 -7.98
CA SER A 19 12.10 8.19 -9.23
C SER A 19 10.92 7.21 -9.11
N ILE A 20 10.72 6.54 -7.98
CA ILE A 20 9.46 5.84 -7.65
C ILE A 20 8.39 6.79 -7.12
N MET A 21 8.73 8.06 -6.86
CA MET A 21 7.74 9.11 -6.70
C MET A 21 7.14 9.39 -8.07
N GLN A 22 5.84 9.17 -8.17
CA GLN A 22 5.08 9.08 -9.41
C GLN A 22 4.89 10.47 -10.02
N ASP A 23 5.97 11.10 -10.47
CA ASP A 23 5.98 12.43 -11.12
C ASP A 23 5.68 12.34 -12.63
N GLU A 24 5.03 11.26 -13.09
CA GLU A 24 4.47 11.20 -14.44
C GLU A 24 2.99 11.59 -14.39
N GLY A 25 2.66 12.74 -14.98
CA GLY A 25 1.30 13.30 -15.02
C GLY A 25 0.26 12.33 -15.59
N PHE A 26 -1.03 12.63 -15.35
CA PHE A 26 -2.21 11.84 -15.72
C PHE A 26 -2.23 11.38 -17.19
N THR A 27 -1.54 10.29 -17.49
CA THR A 27 -1.50 9.66 -18.81
C THR A 27 -2.53 8.53 -18.84
N VAL A 28 -3.15 8.28 -20.00
CA VAL A 28 -4.18 7.24 -20.17
C VAL A 28 -3.68 5.85 -19.74
N GLY A 29 -2.40 5.54 -20.00
CA GLY A 29 -1.78 4.30 -19.55
C GLY A 29 -1.70 4.17 -18.02
N ARG A 30 -1.49 5.29 -17.31
CA ARG A 30 -1.41 5.31 -15.85
C ARG A 30 -2.78 5.07 -15.21
N VAL A 31 -3.83 5.70 -15.74
CA VAL A 31 -5.21 5.51 -15.27
C VAL A 31 -5.60 4.03 -15.36
N ARG A 32 -5.22 3.35 -16.45
CA ARG A 32 -5.43 1.90 -16.57
C ARG A 32 -4.67 1.13 -15.48
N THR A 33 -3.41 1.47 -15.24
CA THR A 33 -2.60 0.81 -14.22
C THR A 33 -3.14 1.05 -12.81
N GLU A 34 -3.54 2.27 -12.46
CA GLU A 34 -4.16 2.61 -11.16
C GLU A 34 -5.50 1.91 -10.94
N LEU A 35 -6.32 1.82 -11.98
CA LEU A 35 -7.59 1.09 -11.90
C LEU A 35 -7.35 -0.41 -11.69
N LEU A 36 -6.39 -1.00 -12.43
CA LEU A 36 -6.06 -2.41 -12.30
C LEU A 36 -5.41 -2.71 -10.94
N SER A 37 -4.49 -1.88 -10.47
CA SER A 37 -3.85 -2.04 -9.16
C SER A 37 -4.86 -1.89 -8.03
N GLY A 38 -5.72 -0.86 -8.07
CA GLY A 38 -6.79 -0.66 -7.09
C GLY A 38 -7.78 -1.82 -7.06
N LEU A 39 -8.16 -2.36 -8.22
CA LEU A 39 -9.01 -3.55 -8.30
C LEU A 39 -8.32 -4.78 -7.69
N THR A 40 -7.04 -5.01 -8.00
CA THR A 40 -6.28 -6.13 -7.42
C THR A 40 -6.19 -6.02 -5.90
N VAL A 41 -5.92 -4.83 -5.37
CA VAL A 41 -5.88 -4.58 -3.92
C VAL A 41 -7.26 -4.82 -3.29
N ALA A 42 -8.33 -4.31 -3.89
CA ALA A 42 -9.69 -4.51 -3.37
C ALA A 42 -10.06 -6.00 -3.28
N LEU A 43 -9.71 -6.80 -4.29
CA LEU A 43 -9.95 -8.24 -4.29
C LEU A 43 -9.10 -8.98 -3.25
N ALA A 44 -7.86 -8.56 -3.03
CA ALA A 44 -6.98 -9.14 -2.03
C ALA A 44 -7.46 -8.88 -0.59
N LEU A 45 -8.10 -7.73 -0.33
CA LEU A 45 -8.58 -7.35 1.01
C LEU A 45 -9.83 -8.12 1.46
N VAL A 46 -10.62 -8.68 0.55
CA VAL A 46 -11.84 -9.45 0.89
C VAL A 46 -11.54 -10.64 1.82
N PRO A 47 -10.64 -11.58 1.46
CA PRO A 47 -10.32 -12.70 2.35
C PRO A 47 -9.62 -12.25 3.64
N GLU A 48 -8.82 -11.18 3.60
CA GLU A 48 -8.12 -10.65 4.78
C GLU A 48 -9.10 -10.07 5.81
N ALA A 49 -10.04 -9.23 5.38
CA ALA A 49 -11.06 -8.63 6.25
C ALA A 49 -11.99 -9.70 6.85
N VAL A 50 -12.32 -10.74 6.08
CA VAL A 50 -13.11 -11.88 6.54
C VAL A 50 -12.34 -12.69 7.59
N ALA A 51 -11.05 -12.95 7.37
CA ALA A 51 -10.20 -13.65 8.34
C ALA A 51 -10.07 -12.88 9.66
N PHE A 52 -9.88 -11.55 9.61
CA PHE A 52 -9.83 -10.73 10.82
C PHE A 52 -11.17 -10.65 11.56
N ALA A 53 -12.30 -10.64 10.85
CA ALA A 53 -13.61 -10.72 11.49
C ALA A 53 -13.78 -12.04 12.28
N PHE A 54 -13.30 -13.16 11.73
CA PHE A 54 -13.32 -14.44 12.43
C PHE A 54 -12.42 -14.44 13.68
N VAL A 55 -11.23 -13.84 13.61
CA VAL A 55 -10.33 -13.69 14.76
C VAL A 55 -10.96 -12.83 15.87
N ALA A 56 -11.66 -11.76 15.48
CA ALA A 56 -12.34 -10.86 16.40
C ALA A 56 -13.66 -11.41 16.96
N GLY A 57 -14.13 -12.58 16.50
CA GLY A 57 -15.39 -13.18 16.93
C GLY A 57 -16.64 -12.41 16.48
N VAL A 58 -16.52 -11.56 15.45
CA VAL A 58 -17.62 -10.78 14.89
C VAL A 58 -18.09 -11.38 13.57
N HIS A 59 -19.30 -11.01 13.14
CA HIS A 59 -19.84 -11.50 11.88
C HIS A 59 -18.96 -11.02 10.69
N PRO A 60 -18.57 -11.89 9.74
CA PRO A 60 -17.68 -11.54 8.62
C PRO A 60 -18.11 -10.32 7.80
N LEU A 61 -19.42 -10.11 7.65
CA LEU A 61 -19.96 -8.94 6.97
C LEU A 61 -19.51 -7.62 7.61
N VAL A 62 -19.34 -7.59 8.94
CA VAL A 62 -18.88 -6.39 9.66
C VAL A 62 -17.44 -6.05 9.29
N GLY A 63 -16.58 -7.06 9.12
CA GLY A 63 -15.21 -6.86 8.65
C GLY A 63 -15.15 -6.26 7.25
N LEU A 64 -16.02 -6.73 6.35
CA LEU A 64 -16.10 -6.20 4.98
C LEU A 64 -16.63 -4.76 4.94
N TYR A 65 -17.64 -4.44 5.75
CA TYR A 65 -18.15 -3.06 5.87
C TYR A 65 -17.08 -2.12 6.43
N ALA A 66 -16.33 -2.56 7.44
CA ALA A 66 -15.24 -1.79 8.02
C ALA A 66 -14.14 -1.51 6.98
N ALA A 67 -13.67 -2.54 6.27
CA ALA A 67 -12.65 -2.40 5.24
C ALA A 67 -13.07 -1.44 4.12
N PHE A 68 -14.33 -1.54 3.66
CA PHE A 68 -14.87 -0.65 2.63
C PHE A 68 -15.00 0.81 3.10
N MET A 69 -15.57 1.04 4.29
CA MET A 69 -15.74 2.39 4.83
C MET A 69 -14.40 3.08 5.09
N VAL A 70 -13.44 2.37 5.69
CA VAL A 70 -12.11 2.92 5.95
C VAL A 70 -11.37 3.20 4.63
N GLY A 71 -11.47 2.29 3.65
CA GLY A 71 -10.91 2.49 2.31
C GLY A 71 -11.46 3.72 1.61
N LEU A 72 -12.78 3.93 1.66
CA LEU A 72 -13.43 5.11 1.07
C LEU A 72 -13.01 6.42 1.76
N ILE A 73 -13.00 6.44 3.10
CA ILE A 73 -12.58 7.62 3.87
C ILE A 73 -11.13 7.95 3.56
N THR A 74 -10.25 6.95 3.54
CA THR A 74 -8.82 7.13 3.26
C THR A 74 -8.60 7.61 1.83
N ALA A 75 -9.37 7.12 0.85
CA ALA A 75 -9.25 7.57 -0.53
C ALA A 75 -9.65 9.04 -0.75
N VAL A 76 -10.52 9.60 0.11
CA VAL A 76 -11.00 10.99 0.02
C VAL A 76 -10.12 11.96 0.82
N PHE A 77 -9.66 11.55 2.00
CA PHE A 77 -8.96 12.42 2.95
C PHE A 77 -7.44 12.15 3.06
N GLY A 78 -6.99 11.00 2.60
CA GLY A 78 -5.59 10.54 2.69
C GLY A 78 -4.70 11.07 1.56
#